data_AF-A0A7Y2TZ92-F1
#
_entry.id   AF-A0A7Y2TZ92-F1
#
_cell.length_a   1.000
_cell.length_b   1.000
_cell.length_c   1.000
_cell.angle_alpha   90.00
_cell.angle_beta   90.00
_cell.angle_gamma   90.00
#
_symmetry.space_group_name_H-M   'P 1'
#
loop_
_entity.id
_entity.type
_entity.pdbx_description
1 polymer ?
#
loop_
_entity_poly.entity_id
_entity_poly.type
_entity_poly.pdbx_seq_one_letter_code
_entity_poly.pdbx_strand_id
1 'polypeptide(L)'
;MALLPFRKKAPVESPTDPKVVDFLDDFSIEVMPRTLEKLENVRDHLPENTRVYIAHIEGTPIEDMVATAKRLAGDGYRVMPHFPARIIKDEAVLSDWIARYQGEANVSEALMLAGGVAEPHGKFDSSMQLLETGLFDKAGFKRLHVAGHPEGNRDIDPKGGFANVESALKWKNDFNARTDAQMAIVTQFAFDAGPIITWANDVQASGIDLPIHIGIAGPAKLQTLIKFAIACGVGP
;
A
#
# COMPACT_ATOMS: atom_id res chain seq x y z
N MET A 1 34.22 -9.89 25.83
CA MET A 1 34.56 -8.71 25.01
C MET A 1 33.52 -8.60 23.91
N ALA A 2 32.71 -7.53 23.92
CA ALA A 2 31.75 -7.29 22.84
C ALA A 2 32.51 -6.66 21.66
N LEU A 3 32.77 -7.47 20.64
CA LEU A 3 33.33 -7.06 19.35
C LEU A 3 32.20 -6.47 18.51
N LEU A 4 31.90 -5.18 18.69
CA LEU A 4 31.30 -4.24 17.71
C LEU A 4 30.85 -2.98 18.46
N PRO A 5 31.48 -1.81 18.25
CA PRO A 5 30.99 -0.57 18.83
C PRO A 5 29.74 -0.14 18.07
N PHE A 6 28.58 -0.14 18.74
CA PHE A 6 27.40 0.55 18.22
C PHE A 6 27.73 2.04 18.15
N ARG A 7 27.91 2.53 16.91
CA ARG A 7 28.18 3.94 16.60
C ARG A 7 27.09 4.80 17.25
N LYS A 8 27.48 5.81 18.04
CA LYS A 8 26.53 6.82 18.55
C LYS A 8 25.76 7.40 17.36
N LYS A 9 24.44 7.58 17.50
CA LYS A 9 23.60 8.29 16.52
C LYS A 9 24.28 9.63 16.22
N ALA A 10 24.74 9.80 14.98
CA ALA A 10 25.10 11.13 14.49
C ALA A 10 23.86 12.03 14.60
N PRO A 11 24.03 13.36 14.79
CA PRO A 11 22.92 14.29 14.65
C PRO A 11 22.21 14.00 13.33
N VAL A 12 20.88 13.95 13.34
CA VAL A 12 20.10 13.85 12.12
C VAL A 12 20.22 15.21 11.42
N GLU A 13 21.14 15.31 10.47
CA GLU A 13 21.20 16.48 9.59
C GLU A 13 19.96 16.45 8.69
N SER A 14 19.24 17.57 8.62
CA SER A 14 18.13 17.71 7.67
C SER A 14 18.67 17.53 6.24
N PRO A 15 17.95 16.81 5.35
CA PRO A 15 18.37 16.70 3.96
C PRO A 15 18.56 18.09 3.36
N THR A 16 19.78 18.40 2.92
CA THR A 16 20.09 19.71 2.31
C THR A 16 19.95 19.68 0.79
N ASP A 17 19.81 18.50 0.19
CA ASP A 17 19.57 18.35 -1.25
C ASP A 17 18.09 18.64 -1.56
N PRO A 18 17.77 19.71 -2.32
CA PRO A 18 16.39 20.04 -2.67
C PRO A 18 15.64 18.88 -3.33
N LYS A 19 16.33 18.03 -4.11
CA LYS A 19 15.70 16.88 -4.76
C LYS A 19 15.19 15.84 -3.78
N VAL A 20 15.89 15.66 -2.66
CA VAL A 20 15.48 14.75 -1.59
C VAL A 20 14.30 15.34 -0.82
N VAL A 21 14.30 16.65 -0.60
CA VAL A 21 13.17 17.35 0.03
C VAL A 21 11.92 17.23 -0.84
N ASP A 22 12.02 17.54 -2.14
CA ASP A 22 10.92 17.45 -3.09
C ASP A 22 10.40 16.01 -3.22
N PHE A 23 11.30 15.02 -3.22
CA PHE A 23 10.93 13.60 -3.29
C PHE A 23 10.16 13.11 -2.05
N LEU A 24 10.40 13.72 -0.88
CA LEU A 24 9.72 13.40 0.37
C LEU A 24 8.50 14.28 0.63
N ASP A 25 8.16 15.20 -0.28
CA ASP A 25 6.97 16.02 -0.17
C ASP A 25 5.70 15.15 -0.30
N ASP A 26 4.65 15.53 0.43
CA ASP A 26 3.39 14.77 0.59
C ASP A 26 3.57 13.26 0.87
N PHE A 27 4.63 12.88 1.61
CA PHE A 27 4.86 11.47 1.94
C PHE A 27 3.67 10.85 2.69
N SER A 28 3.57 9.53 2.59
CA SER A 28 2.58 8.73 3.29
C SER A 28 3.23 7.66 4.14
N ILE A 29 2.49 7.14 5.12
CA ILE A 29 2.97 6.06 6.00
C ILE A 29 1.96 4.92 6.07
N GLU A 30 2.44 3.69 6.22
CA GLU A 30 1.61 2.51 6.43
C GLU A 30 1.70 2.04 7.89
N VAL A 31 0.55 1.71 8.47
CA VAL A 31 0.45 1.19 9.84
C VAL A 31 -0.43 -0.06 9.87
N MET A 32 -0.25 -0.88 10.90
CA MET A 32 -1.20 -1.92 11.27
C MET A 32 -2.00 -1.46 12.50
N PRO A 33 -3.28 -1.88 12.67
CA PRO A 33 -4.08 -1.59 13.85
C PRO A 33 -3.32 -1.79 15.17
N ARG A 34 -2.77 -3.00 15.38
CA ARG A 34 -1.97 -3.38 16.56
C ARG A 34 -0.74 -2.50 16.85
N THR A 35 -0.22 -1.81 15.83
CA THR A 35 0.92 -0.90 16.00
C THR A 35 0.42 0.47 16.44
N LEU A 36 -0.65 0.96 15.81
CA LEU A 36 -1.24 2.24 16.13
C LEU A 36 -1.84 2.25 17.55
N GLU A 37 -2.43 1.15 18.00
CA GLU A 37 -2.97 0.99 19.37
C GLU A 37 -1.95 1.29 20.47
N LYS A 38 -0.65 1.07 20.20
CA LYS A 38 0.42 1.30 21.19
C LYS A 38 0.84 2.76 21.30
N LEU A 39 0.44 3.60 20.35
CA LEU A 39 0.70 5.02 20.40
C LEU A 39 -0.41 5.67 21.21
N GLU A 40 -0.08 6.52 22.18
CA GLU A 40 -1.09 7.29 22.91
C GLU A 40 -1.65 8.40 22.00
N ASN A 41 -0.77 9.16 21.35
CA ASN A 41 -1.12 10.24 20.44
C ASN A 41 -0.34 10.14 19.13
N VAL A 42 -1.04 9.97 18.00
CA VAL A 42 -0.42 9.83 16.68
C VAL A 42 0.23 11.15 16.23
N ARG A 43 -0.32 12.29 16.67
CA ARG A 43 0.17 13.65 16.32
C ARG A 43 1.59 13.93 16.81
N ASP A 44 2.08 13.17 17.79
CA ASP A 44 3.44 13.32 18.32
C ASP A 44 4.49 12.73 17.36
N HIS A 45 4.05 11.99 16.33
CA HIS A 45 4.92 11.21 15.46
C HIS A 45 4.77 11.55 13.96
N LEU A 46 3.65 12.13 13.55
CA LEU A 46 3.34 12.39 12.14
C LEU A 46 2.83 13.81 11.92
N PRO A 47 3.25 14.49 10.83
CA PRO A 47 2.65 15.76 10.43
C PRO A 47 1.14 15.63 10.21
N GLU A 48 0.40 16.68 10.54
CA GLU A 48 -1.04 16.75 10.25
C GLU A 48 -1.32 16.55 8.75
N ASN A 49 -2.51 16.03 8.42
CA ASN A 49 -2.92 15.71 7.05
C ASN A 49 -2.06 14.65 6.33
N THR A 50 -1.06 14.02 6.96
CA THR A 50 -0.32 12.90 6.36
C THR A 50 -1.29 11.80 5.92
N ARG A 51 -1.07 11.21 4.73
CA ARG A 51 -1.85 10.04 4.31
C ARG A 51 -1.36 8.80 5.06
N VAL A 52 -2.30 8.09 5.69
CA VAL A 52 -2.03 6.88 6.47
C VAL A 52 -2.73 5.69 5.84
N TYR A 53 -1.94 4.75 5.35
CA TYR A 53 -2.41 3.45 4.91
C TYR A 53 -2.65 2.54 6.12
N ILE A 54 -3.77 1.80 6.12
CA ILE A 54 -4.04 0.79 7.14
C ILE A 54 -3.93 -0.58 6.50
N ALA A 55 -2.87 -1.31 6.86
CA ALA A 55 -2.60 -2.63 6.34
C ALA A 55 -3.63 -3.65 6.86
N HIS A 56 -4.43 -4.22 5.97
CA HIS A 56 -5.36 -5.30 6.27
C HIS A 56 -4.73 -6.65 5.89
N ILE A 57 -4.40 -7.45 6.89
CA ILE A 57 -3.89 -8.81 6.70
C ILE A 57 -4.94 -9.84 7.14
N GLU A 58 -4.86 -11.05 6.60
CA GLU A 58 -5.73 -12.16 7.00
C GLU A 58 -5.71 -12.33 8.53
N GLY A 59 -6.89 -12.55 9.10
CA GLY A 59 -7.08 -12.71 10.55
C GLY A 59 -7.26 -11.39 11.31
N THR A 60 -7.13 -10.23 10.67
CA THR A 60 -7.50 -8.94 11.28
C THR A 60 -8.99 -8.69 11.06
N PRO A 61 -9.82 -8.60 12.13
CA PRO A 61 -11.23 -8.27 12.02
C PRO A 61 -11.47 -6.91 11.37
N ILE A 62 -12.60 -6.76 10.66
CA ILE A 62 -12.96 -5.48 10.04
C ILE A 62 -13.22 -4.41 11.12
N GLU A 63 -13.65 -4.82 12.31
CA GLU A 63 -13.90 -3.95 13.46
C GLU A 63 -12.63 -3.20 13.88
N ASP A 64 -11.49 -3.91 13.97
CA ASP A 64 -10.21 -3.31 14.34
C ASP A 64 -9.73 -2.33 13.27
N MET A 65 -9.97 -2.66 12.00
CA MET A 65 -9.62 -1.80 10.87
C MET A 65 -10.44 -0.50 10.87
N VAL A 66 -11.76 -0.60 11.06
CA VAL A 66 -12.66 0.56 11.11
C VAL A 66 -12.40 1.42 12.34
N ALA A 67 -12.13 0.82 13.51
CA ALA A 67 -11.74 1.56 14.70
C ALA A 67 -10.43 2.34 14.49
N THR A 68 -9.46 1.72 13.83
CA THR A 68 -8.19 2.37 13.45
C THR A 68 -8.44 3.54 12.48
N ALA A 69 -9.28 3.33 11.46
CA ALA A 69 -9.64 4.37 10.50
C ALA A 69 -10.33 5.56 11.18
N LYS A 70 -11.30 5.29 12.05
CA LYS A 70 -12.03 6.31 12.81
C LYS A 70 -11.11 7.14 13.69
N ARG A 71 -10.16 6.49 14.37
CA ARG A 71 -9.17 7.17 15.21
C ARG A 71 -8.31 8.12 14.36
N LEU A 72 -7.72 7.62 13.27
CA LEU A 72 -6.87 8.43 12.40
C LEU A 72 -7.63 9.59 11.74
N ALA A 73 -8.86 9.35 11.29
CA ALA A 73 -9.71 10.40 10.73
C ALA A 73 -10.05 11.47 11.77
N GLY A 74 -10.41 11.07 13.00
CA GLY A 74 -10.63 11.97 14.13
C GLY A 74 -9.38 12.76 14.54
N ASP A 75 -8.19 12.20 14.28
CA ASP A 75 -6.92 12.88 14.50
C ASP A 75 -6.52 13.85 13.37
N GLY A 76 -7.26 13.89 12.26
CA GLY A 76 -7.04 14.80 11.13
C GLY A 76 -6.16 14.23 10.01
N TYR A 77 -6.00 12.91 9.93
CA TYR A 77 -5.24 12.25 8.86
C TYR A 77 -6.10 11.87 7.65
N ARG A 78 -5.49 11.78 6.47
CA ARG A 78 -6.11 11.19 5.27
C ARG A 78 -5.99 9.67 5.35
N VAL A 79 -7.09 8.96 5.54
CA VAL A 79 -7.07 7.51 5.80
C VAL A 79 -7.29 6.72 4.52
N MET A 80 -6.44 5.71 4.27
CA MET A 80 -6.52 4.82 3.12
C MET A 80 -6.38 3.34 3.54
N PRO A 81 -7.47 2.65 3.88
CA PRO A 81 -7.40 1.23 4.23
C PRO A 81 -7.08 0.35 3.01
N HIS A 82 -6.44 -0.78 3.28
CA HIS A 82 -6.23 -1.83 2.28
C HIS A 82 -7.50 -2.66 2.09
N PHE A 83 -7.79 -3.03 0.85
CA PHE A 83 -8.80 -4.03 0.50
C PHE A 83 -8.12 -5.22 -0.20
N PRO A 84 -7.70 -6.24 0.56
CA PRO A 84 -7.20 -7.50 0.01
C PRO A 84 -8.35 -8.37 -0.53
N ALA A 85 -8.43 -8.47 -1.85
CA ALA A 85 -9.48 -9.19 -2.58
C ALA A 85 -9.72 -10.61 -2.06
N ARG A 86 -8.64 -11.37 -1.84
CA ARG A 86 -8.71 -12.80 -1.51
C ARG A 86 -9.26 -13.14 -0.14
N ILE A 87 -9.42 -12.17 0.77
CA ILE A 87 -10.12 -12.38 2.05
C ILE A 87 -11.53 -11.78 2.05
N ILE A 88 -11.94 -11.13 0.96
CA ILE A 88 -13.28 -10.60 0.78
C ILE A 88 -14.11 -11.64 0.06
N LYS A 89 -15.11 -12.18 0.77
CA LYS A 89 -15.88 -13.33 0.28
C LYS A 89 -16.69 -13.03 -0.99
N ASP A 90 -17.37 -11.88 -1.03
CA ASP A 90 -18.28 -11.49 -2.11
C ASP A 90 -18.57 -9.98 -2.07
N GLU A 91 -19.36 -9.51 -3.04
CA GLU A 91 -19.79 -8.10 -3.18
C GLU A 91 -20.56 -7.58 -1.96
N ALA A 92 -21.30 -8.43 -1.24
CA ALA A 92 -22.02 -8.00 -0.05
C ALA A 92 -21.05 -7.67 1.09
N VAL A 93 -20.02 -8.51 1.29
CA VAL A 93 -18.94 -8.20 2.24
C VAL A 93 -18.17 -6.95 1.82
N LEU A 94 -17.82 -6.81 0.53
CA LEU A 94 -17.17 -5.60 0.02
C LEU A 94 -18.00 -4.34 0.29
N SER A 95 -19.30 -4.39 0.00
CA SER A 95 -20.22 -3.27 0.22
C SER A 95 -20.36 -2.92 1.70
N ASP A 96 -20.40 -3.91 2.60
CA ASP A 96 -20.44 -3.67 4.05
C ASP A 96 -19.16 -2.97 4.53
N TRP A 97 -17.98 -3.45 4.10
CA TRP A 97 -16.71 -2.83 4.49
C TRP A 97 -16.62 -1.38 4.01
N ILE A 98 -16.97 -1.11 2.75
CA ILE A 98 -17.04 0.24 2.19
C ILE A 98 -17.97 1.13 3.03
N ALA A 99 -19.18 0.65 3.33
CA ALA A 99 -20.16 1.42 4.08
C ALA A 99 -19.70 1.74 5.51
N ARG A 100 -19.03 0.79 6.20
CA ARG A 100 -18.49 1.02 7.55
C ARG A 100 -17.37 2.06 7.55
N TYR A 101 -16.41 1.94 6.64
CA TYR A 101 -15.34 2.93 6.53
C TYR A 101 -15.86 4.35 6.23
N GLN A 102 -16.89 4.47 5.38
CA GLN A 102 -17.53 5.75 5.11
C GLN A 102 -18.31 6.29 6.31
N GLY A 103 -19.20 5.46 6.87
CA GLY A 103 -20.10 5.86 7.94
C GLY A 103 -19.38 6.21 9.24
N GLU A 104 -18.27 5.54 9.53
CA GLU A 104 -17.57 5.70 10.81
C GLU A 104 -16.34 6.60 10.74
N ALA A 105 -15.70 6.71 9.58
CA ALA A 105 -14.41 7.39 9.42
C ALA A 105 -14.34 8.34 8.21
N ASN A 106 -15.44 8.50 7.45
CA ASN A 106 -15.49 9.34 6.25
C ASN A 106 -14.39 9.02 5.22
N VAL A 107 -13.99 7.75 5.15
CA VAL A 107 -12.96 7.28 4.21
C VAL A 107 -13.50 7.36 2.78
N SER A 108 -12.68 7.89 1.87
CA SER A 108 -12.98 7.93 0.43
C SER A 108 -11.76 7.60 -0.43
N GLU A 109 -10.73 7.03 0.18
CA GLU A 109 -9.51 6.58 -0.48
C GLU A 109 -9.26 5.11 -0.11
N ALA A 110 -8.69 4.32 -1.01
CA ALA A 110 -8.38 2.91 -0.72
C ALA A 110 -7.19 2.38 -1.51
N LEU A 111 -6.50 1.36 -0.95
CA LEU A 111 -5.46 0.59 -1.64
C LEU A 111 -5.98 -0.81 -2.00
N MET A 112 -6.10 -1.10 -3.29
CA MET A 112 -6.61 -2.39 -3.78
C MET A 112 -5.46 -3.39 -3.94
N LEU A 113 -5.62 -4.56 -3.33
CA LEU A 113 -4.62 -5.63 -3.33
C LEU A 113 -5.29 -6.96 -3.69
N ALA A 114 -4.51 -7.90 -4.26
CA ALA A 114 -4.97 -9.28 -4.33
C ALA A 114 -5.06 -9.89 -2.92
N GLY A 115 -4.04 -9.67 -2.08
CA GLY A 115 -3.92 -10.31 -0.76
C GLY A 115 -3.05 -11.58 -0.84
N GLY A 116 -2.36 -11.90 0.27
CA GLY A 116 -1.32 -12.95 0.29
C GLY A 116 -1.82 -14.37 0.59
N VAL A 117 -3.13 -14.58 0.66
CA VAL A 117 -3.68 -15.94 0.90
C VAL A 117 -3.68 -16.72 -0.40
N ALA A 118 -3.27 -17.99 -0.35
CA ALA A 118 -3.14 -18.83 -1.54
C ALA A 118 -4.51 -19.13 -2.17
N GLU A 119 -5.46 -19.58 -1.34
CA GLU A 119 -6.83 -19.87 -1.74
C GLU A 119 -7.74 -18.70 -1.33
N PRO A 120 -8.42 -18.03 -2.28
CA PRO A 120 -9.40 -17.02 -1.95
C PRO A 120 -10.51 -17.54 -1.04
N HIS A 121 -10.94 -16.74 -0.06
CA HIS A 121 -12.07 -17.06 0.83
C HIS A 121 -13.41 -17.05 0.10
N GLY A 122 -13.45 -16.50 -1.12
CA GLY A 122 -14.65 -16.42 -1.93
C GLY A 122 -14.36 -16.04 -3.36
N LYS A 123 -15.16 -15.11 -3.90
CA LYS A 123 -15.24 -14.86 -5.34
C LYS A 123 -14.06 -14.08 -5.92
N PHE A 124 -13.33 -13.34 -5.10
CA PHE A 124 -12.32 -12.41 -5.58
C PHE A 124 -10.90 -12.97 -5.44
N ASP A 125 -10.16 -13.04 -6.54
CA ASP A 125 -8.76 -13.48 -6.59
C ASP A 125 -7.75 -12.34 -6.79
N SER A 126 -8.23 -11.17 -7.22
CA SER A 126 -7.40 -10.06 -7.67
C SER A 126 -8.04 -8.70 -7.40
N SER A 127 -7.20 -7.68 -7.28
CA SER A 127 -7.62 -6.28 -7.09
C SER A 127 -8.48 -5.75 -8.24
N MET A 128 -8.33 -6.30 -9.44
CA MET A 128 -9.06 -5.87 -10.63
C MET A 128 -10.55 -6.20 -10.50
N GLN A 129 -10.88 -7.37 -9.97
CA GLN A 129 -12.27 -7.77 -9.74
C GLN A 129 -12.97 -6.87 -8.70
N LEU A 130 -12.24 -6.38 -7.69
CA LEU A 130 -12.78 -5.39 -6.74
C LEU A 130 -13.14 -4.08 -7.45
N LEU A 131 -12.27 -3.60 -8.34
CA LEU A 131 -12.49 -2.39 -9.13
C LEU A 131 -13.66 -2.56 -10.12
N GLU A 132 -13.78 -3.71 -10.76
CA GLU A 132 -14.85 -4.03 -11.71
C GLU A 132 -16.25 -4.07 -11.09
N THR A 133 -16.36 -4.26 -9.76
CA THR A 133 -17.67 -4.25 -9.09
C THR A 133 -18.41 -2.92 -9.20
N GLY A 134 -17.69 -1.80 -9.41
CA GLY A 134 -18.26 -0.45 -9.39
C GLY A 134 -18.74 0.01 -8.00
N LEU A 135 -18.52 -0.77 -6.93
CA LEU A 135 -18.99 -0.40 -5.59
C LEU A 135 -18.24 0.81 -5.01
N PHE A 136 -16.96 0.98 -5.34
CA PHE A 136 -16.16 2.14 -4.94
C PHE A 136 -16.67 3.43 -5.59
N ASP A 137 -16.99 3.37 -6.89
CA ASP A 137 -17.57 4.49 -7.64
C ASP A 137 -18.95 4.88 -7.10
N LYS A 138 -19.84 3.89 -6.91
CA LYS A 138 -21.15 4.09 -6.29
C LYS A 138 -21.06 4.73 -4.89
N ALA A 139 -20.01 4.41 -4.14
CA ALA A 139 -19.75 4.99 -2.84
C ALA A 139 -19.07 6.37 -2.91
N GLY A 140 -18.58 6.81 -4.07
CA GLY A 140 -17.89 8.09 -4.24
C GLY A 140 -16.45 8.09 -3.72
N PHE A 141 -15.77 6.94 -3.75
CA PHE A 141 -14.32 6.89 -3.49
C PHE A 141 -13.59 7.65 -4.59
N LYS A 142 -12.73 8.59 -4.18
CA LYS A 142 -12.06 9.53 -5.08
C LYS A 142 -10.69 9.05 -5.54
N ARG A 143 -10.01 8.27 -4.69
CA ARG A 143 -8.62 7.86 -4.88
C ARG A 143 -8.46 6.36 -4.65
N LEU A 144 -7.98 5.66 -5.66
CA LEU A 144 -7.85 4.20 -5.64
C LEU A 144 -6.43 3.83 -6.03
N HIS A 145 -5.62 3.46 -5.04
CA HIS A 145 -4.26 3.02 -5.29
C HIS A 145 -4.21 1.52 -5.59
N VAL A 146 -3.16 1.09 -6.27
CA VAL A 146 -2.94 -0.30 -6.68
C VAL A 146 -1.48 -0.69 -6.47
N ALA A 147 -1.21 -1.97 -6.19
CA ALA A 147 0.16 -2.44 -6.04
C ALA A 147 0.94 -2.48 -7.38
N GLY A 148 2.22 -2.16 -7.29
CA GLY A 148 3.25 -2.39 -8.32
C GLY A 148 4.39 -3.27 -7.78
N HIS A 149 5.01 -4.05 -8.65
CA HIS A 149 6.00 -5.07 -8.27
C HIS A 149 7.30 -4.89 -9.07
N PRO A 150 8.24 -4.06 -8.59
CA PRO A 150 9.47 -3.75 -9.32
C PRO A 150 10.34 -4.97 -9.65
N GLU A 151 10.29 -6.01 -8.80
CA GLU A 151 11.05 -7.25 -8.98
C GLU A 151 10.17 -8.43 -9.43
N GLY A 152 8.95 -8.14 -9.88
CA GLY A 152 7.94 -9.14 -10.21
C GLY A 152 7.26 -9.70 -8.96
N ASN A 153 6.39 -10.70 -9.16
CA ASN A 153 5.65 -11.32 -8.06
C ASN A 153 5.38 -12.81 -8.37
N ARG A 154 5.90 -13.71 -7.54
CA ARG A 154 5.77 -15.16 -7.76
C ARG A 154 4.37 -15.71 -7.53
N ASP A 155 3.50 -15.00 -6.83
CA ASP A 155 2.09 -15.39 -6.68
C ASP A 155 1.29 -15.07 -7.95
N ILE A 156 1.78 -14.13 -8.78
CA ILE A 156 1.15 -13.67 -10.02
C ILE A 156 1.81 -14.35 -11.25
N ASP A 157 3.14 -14.49 -11.22
CA ASP A 157 3.97 -15.14 -12.23
C ASP A 157 4.79 -16.29 -11.57
N PRO A 158 4.20 -17.48 -11.32
CA PRO A 158 4.84 -18.57 -10.57
C PRO A 158 6.15 -19.10 -11.15
N LYS A 159 6.30 -18.97 -12.48
CA LYS A 159 7.50 -19.34 -13.23
C LYS A 159 8.55 -18.22 -13.28
N GLY A 160 8.30 -17.10 -12.61
CA GLY A 160 9.07 -15.86 -12.73
C GLY A 160 8.71 -15.08 -13.99
N GLY A 161 9.33 -13.91 -14.12
CA GLY A 161 9.05 -12.95 -15.19
C GLY A 161 8.01 -11.89 -14.79
N PHE A 162 7.52 -11.16 -15.80
CA PHE A 162 6.72 -9.95 -15.60
C PHE A 162 5.39 -9.95 -16.37
N ALA A 163 5.08 -11.02 -17.12
CA ALA A 163 4.00 -11.00 -18.10
C ALA A 163 2.63 -10.69 -17.47
N ASN A 164 2.27 -11.36 -16.36
CA ASN A 164 0.97 -11.13 -15.72
C ASN A 164 0.96 -9.84 -14.89
N VAL A 165 2.06 -9.49 -14.21
CA VAL A 165 2.15 -8.20 -13.49
C VAL A 165 2.08 -7.00 -14.44
N GLU A 166 2.73 -7.04 -15.60
CA GLU A 166 2.65 -5.99 -16.63
C GLU A 166 1.26 -5.91 -17.23
N SER A 167 0.66 -7.05 -17.58
CA SER A 167 -0.72 -7.12 -18.07
C SER A 167 -1.71 -6.51 -17.06
N ALA A 168 -1.54 -6.80 -15.76
CA ALA A 168 -2.36 -6.24 -14.70
C ALA A 168 -2.16 -4.72 -14.55
N LEU A 169 -0.93 -4.20 -14.67
CA LEU A 169 -0.67 -2.76 -14.65
C LEU A 169 -1.28 -2.06 -15.86
N LYS A 170 -1.18 -2.66 -17.05
CA LYS A 170 -1.84 -2.14 -18.24
C LYS A 170 -3.37 -2.11 -18.08
N TRP A 171 -3.96 -3.16 -17.53
CA TRP A 171 -5.40 -3.19 -17.23
C TRP A 171 -5.78 -2.05 -16.26
N LYS A 172 -5.00 -1.82 -15.20
CA LYS A 172 -5.25 -0.75 -14.21
C LYS A 172 -5.13 0.63 -14.84
N ASN A 173 -4.16 0.83 -15.75
CA ASN A 173 -4.02 2.06 -16.52
C ASN A 173 -5.23 2.30 -17.44
N ASP A 174 -5.67 1.26 -18.16
CA ASP A 174 -6.82 1.33 -19.05
C ASP A 174 -8.13 1.56 -18.24
N PHE A 175 -8.22 1.05 -17.01
CA PHE A 175 -9.30 1.36 -16.06
C PHE A 175 -9.29 2.83 -15.63
N ASN A 176 -8.13 3.39 -15.29
CA ASN A 176 -8.00 4.81 -14.97
C ASN A 176 -8.41 5.70 -16.14
N ALA A 177 -8.03 5.35 -17.37
CA ALA A 177 -8.35 6.13 -18.57
C ALA A 177 -9.86 6.20 -18.91
N ARG A 178 -10.67 5.28 -18.38
CA ARG A 178 -12.12 5.19 -18.65
C ARG A 178 -12.99 5.55 -17.44
N THR A 179 -12.39 6.00 -16.34
CA THR A 179 -13.07 6.42 -15.11
C THR A 179 -12.54 7.79 -14.66
N ASP A 180 -13.15 8.36 -13.63
CA ASP A 180 -12.68 9.60 -12.99
C ASP A 180 -11.92 9.32 -11.67
N ALA A 181 -11.63 8.05 -11.37
CA ALA A 181 -10.88 7.66 -10.18
C ALA A 181 -9.44 8.18 -10.25
N GLN A 182 -8.94 8.78 -9.16
CA GLN A 182 -7.53 9.17 -9.07
C GLN A 182 -6.70 7.96 -8.66
N MET A 183 -6.03 7.33 -9.61
CA MET A 183 -5.21 6.15 -9.35
C MET A 183 -3.72 6.46 -9.24
N ALA A 184 -3.02 5.66 -8.45
CA ALA A 184 -1.56 5.66 -8.37
C ALA A 184 -1.07 4.24 -8.07
N ILE A 185 0.12 3.91 -8.53
CA ILE A 185 0.81 2.67 -8.24
C ILE A 185 1.63 2.87 -6.97
N VAL A 186 1.46 1.99 -5.98
CA VAL A 186 2.32 1.93 -4.79
C VAL A 186 3.22 0.72 -4.94
N THR A 187 4.54 0.94 -4.99
CA THR A 187 5.47 -0.18 -5.20
C THR A 187 5.60 -1.03 -3.95
N GLN A 188 5.81 -2.32 -4.14
CA GLN A 188 6.48 -3.13 -3.13
C GLN A 188 7.84 -2.50 -2.79
N PHE A 189 8.28 -2.62 -1.53
CA PHE A 189 9.61 -2.14 -1.16
C PHE A 189 10.70 -3.01 -1.80
N ALA A 190 11.88 -2.42 -2.04
CA ALA A 190 13.08 -3.15 -2.43
C ALA A 190 14.29 -2.66 -1.62
N PHE A 191 15.38 -3.43 -1.62
CA PHE A 191 16.62 -3.05 -0.93
C PHE A 191 17.56 -2.20 -1.79
N ASP A 192 17.40 -2.25 -3.11
CA ASP A 192 18.19 -1.48 -4.08
C ASP A 192 17.27 -0.54 -4.87
N ALA A 193 17.74 0.70 -5.09
CA ALA A 193 17.06 1.69 -5.90
C ALA A 193 17.16 1.37 -7.41
N GLY A 194 18.24 0.70 -7.85
CA GLY A 194 18.48 0.38 -9.26
C GLY A 194 17.31 -0.36 -9.93
N PRO A 195 16.84 -1.50 -9.39
CA PRO A 195 15.69 -2.23 -9.92
C PRO A 195 14.40 -1.40 -9.96
N ILE A 196 14.16 -0.56 -8.95
CA ILE A 196 12.98 0.31 -8.89
C ILE A 196 13.02 1.35 -10.02
N ILE A 197 14.17 1.98 -10.25
CA ILE A 197 14.35 2.99 -11.30
C ILE A 197 14.16 2.37 -12.69
N THR A 198 14.80 1.23 -12.94
CA THR A 198 14.64 0.50 -14.21
C THR A 198 13.18 0.14 -14.45
N TRP A 199 12.52 -0.47 -13.48
CA TRP A 199 11.11 -0.84 -13.57
C TRP A 199 10.20 0.37 -13.81
N ALA A 200 10.41 1.49 -13.11
CA ALA A 200 9.61 2.70 -13.28
C ALA A 200 9.75 3.28 -14.70
N ASN A 201 10.97 3.29 -15.26
CA ASN A 201 11.21 3.71 -16.64
C ASN A 201 10.55 2.75 -17.64
N ASP A 202 10.60 1.45 -17.41
CA ASP A 202 9.97 0.44 -18.28
C ASP A 202 8.44 0.55 -18.27
N VAL A 203 7.84 0.76 -17.08
CA VAL A 203 6.40 1.04 -16.94
C VAL A 203 6.02 2.27 -17.77
N GLN A 204 6.76 3.37 -17.65
CA GLN A 204 6.51 4.57 -18.43
C GLN A 204 6.68 4.32 -19.94
N ALA A 205 7.75 3.63 -20.35
CA ALA A 205 8.02 3.30 -21.75
C ALA A 205 6.96 2.40 -22.38
N SER A 206 6.24 1.61 -21.57
CA SER A 206 5.11 0.78 -22.00
C SER A 206 3.80 1.56 -22.22
N GLY A 207 3.80 2.88 -21.95
CA GLY A 207 2.64 3.76 -22.10
C GLY A 207 1.70 3.78 -20.90
N ILE A 208 2.17 3.36 -19.73
CA ILE A 208 1.43 3.48 -18.47
C ILE A 208 1.81 4.81 -17.81
N ASP A 209 0.81 5.67 -17.59
CA ASP A 209 1.00 7.05 -17.10
C ASP A 209 0.46 7.25 -15.67
N LEU A 210 0.24 6.14 -14.95
CA LEU A 210 -0.15 6.20 -13.55
C LEU A 210 1.01 6.74 -12.68
N PRO A 211 0.77 7.69 -11.77
CA PRO A 211 1.76 8.11 -10.78
C PRO A 211 2.32 6.92 -10.01
N ILE A 212 3.62 6.90 -9.78
CA ILE A 212 4.31 5.85 -9.02
C ILE A 212 4.76 6.40 -7.67
N HIS A 213 4.22 5.85 -6.59
CA HIS A 213 4.66 6.08 -5.21
C HIS A 213 5.60 4.96 -4.78
N ILE A 214 6.82 5.33 -4.41
CA ILE A 214 7.87 4.37 -4.03
C ILE A 214 7.67 3.92 -2.58
N GLY A 215 7.41 2.62 -2.39
CA GLY A 215 7.37 1.98 -1.09
C GLY A 215 8.77 1.86 -0.49
N ILE A 216 9.00 2.49 0.66
CA ILE A 216 10.27 2.40 1.40
C ILE A 216 10.03 1.68 2.72
N ALA A 217 10.84 0.66 3.00
CA ALA A 217 10.76 -0.04 4.27
C ALA A 217 11.13 0.90 5.43
N GLY A 218 10.24 1.01 6.41
CA GLY A 218 10.50 1.77 7.63
C GLY A 218 11.62 1.16 8.48
N PRO A 219 12.18 1.92 9.46
CA PRO A 219 13.24 1.42 10.34
C PRO A 219 12.83 0.15 11.09
N ALA A 220 13.47 -0.97 10.77
CA ALA A 220 13.25 -2.25 11.43
C ALA A 220 14.57 -3.01 11.61
N LYS A 221 14.54 -4.06 12.43
CA LYS A 221 15.68 -4.99 12.52
C LYS A 221 15.90 -5.64 11.14
N LEU A 222 17.14 -5.79 10.70
CA LEU A 222 17.47 -6.42 9.42
C LEU A 222 16.78 -7.79 9.24
N GLN A 223 16.74 -8.60 10.30
CA GLN A 223 16.04 -9.89 10.30
C GLN A 223 14.54 -9.77 10.01
N THR A 224 13.89 -8.70 10.45
CA THR A 224 12.49 -8.41 10.16
C THR A 224 12.31 -8.03 8.70
N LEU A 225 13.18 -7.17 8.17
CA LEU A 225 13.15 -6.77 6.75
C LEU A 225 13.36 -7.95 5.82
N ILE A 226 14.32 -8.83 6.12
CA ILE A 226 14.58 -10.05 5.33
C ILE A 226 13.35 -10.98 5.33
N LYS A 227 12.70 -11.16 6.49
CA LYS A 227 11.48 -11.98 6.57
C LYS A 227 10.35 -11.42 5.71
N PHE A 228 10.17 -10.10 5.73
CA PHE A 228 9.17 -9.46 4.87
C PHE A 228 9.54 -9.57 3.40
N ALA A 229 10.80 -9.40 3.04
CA ALA A 229 11.25 -9.53 1.66
C ALA A 229 10.96 -10.92 1.09
N ILE A 230 11.26 -11.98 1.85
CA ILE A 230 10.94 -13.36 1.47
C ILE A 230 9.43 -13.55 1.26
N ALA A 231 8.61 -13.04 2.18
CA ALA A 231 7.14 -13.15 2.08
C ALA A 231 6.57 -12.37 0.89
N CYS A 232 7.26 -11.31 0.47
CA CYS A 232 6.85 -10.42 -0.61
C CYS A 232 7.48 -10.76 -1.97
N GLY A 233 8.37 -11.77 -2.03
CA GLY A 233 9.11 -12.11 -3.23
C GLY A 233 10.17 -11.08 -3.65
N VAL A 234 10.60 -10.23 -2.71
CA VAL A 234 11.62 -9.18 -2.90
C VAL A 234 13.00 -9.80 -2.76
N GLY A 235 13.89 -9.52 -3.72
CA GLY A 235 15.25 -10.07 -3.76
C GLY A 235 16.21 -9.35 -2.79
N PRO A 236 17.39 -9.91 -2.51
CA PRO A 236 18.58 -9.10 -2.24
C PRO A 236 19.09 -8.41 -3.51
#